data_AF-A0A317KVA8-F1
#
_entry.id   AF-A0A317KVA8-F1
#
_cell.length_a   1.000
_cell.length_b   1.000
_cell.length_c   1.000
_cell.angle_alpha   90.00
_cell.angle_beta   90.00
_cell.angle_gamma   90.00
#
_symmetry.space_group_name_H-M   'P 1'
#
loop_
_entity.id
_entity.type
_entity.pdbx_description
1 polymer ?
#
loop_
_entity_poly.entity_id
_entity_poly.type
_entity_poly.pdbx_seq_one_letter_code
_entity_poly.pdbx_strand_id
1 'polypeptide(L)' 'MEQTLAQNGLVSIISHLIFIVITWQVVQSLNFDELFRKNKVFEARILIIFLTIAIGSTVSNFFLDFLNWSQQLIYLF' A
#
# COMPACT_ATOMS: atom_id res chain seq x y z
N MET A 1 -11.88 -25.14 2.82
CA MET A 1 -10.69 -24.58 3.48
C MET A 1 -9.66 -24.08 2.47
N GLU A 2 -9.26 -24.89 1.47
CA GLU A 2 -8.29 -24.45 0.44
C GLU A 2 -8.79 -23.26 -0.41
N GLN A 3 -10.05 -23.28 -0.87
CA GLN A 3 -10.59 -22.21 -1.73
C GLN A 3 -10.69 -20.85 -1.02
N THR A 4 -11.04 -20.84 0.27
CA THR A 4 -11.12 -19.62 1.08
C THR A 4 -9.74 -18.99 1.30
N LEU A 5 -8.70 -19.82 1.45
CA LEU A 5 -7.32 -19.34 1.60
C LEU A 5 -6.80 -18.71 0.30
N ALA A 6 -7.07 -19.34 -0.84
CA ALA A 6 -6.71 -18.82 -2.15
C ALA A 6 -7.43 -17.50 -2.47
N GLN A 7 -8.73 -17.40 -2.17
CA GLN A 7 -9.50 -16.18 -2.38
C GLN A 7 -8.97 -15.03 -1.52
N ASN A 8 -8.70 -15.26 -0.23
CA ASN A 8 -8.14 -14.25 0.65
C ASN A 8 -6.74 -13.78 0.19
N GLY A 9 -5.91 -14.71 -0.29
CA GLY A 9 -4.61 -14.38 -0.88
C GLY A 9 -4.73 -13.48 -2.12
N LEU A 10 -5.66 -13.79 -3.03
CA LEU A 10 -5.92 -12.97 -4.21
C LEU A 10 -6.40 -11.57 -3.84
N VAL A 11 -7.35 -11.45 -2.92
CA VAL A 11 -7.85 -10.14 -2.44
C VAL A 11 -6.71 -9.33 -1.83
N SER A 12 -5.85 -9.96 -1.03
CA SER A 12 -4.71 -9.29 -0.41
C SER A 12 -3.71 -8.77 -1.45
N ILE A 13 -3.34 -9.60 -2.44
CA ILE A 13 -2.42 -9.19 -3.51
C ILE A 13 -3.00 -8.02 -4.31
N ILE A 14 -4.27 -8.10 -4.69
CA ILE A 14 -4.94 -7.05 -5.46
C ILE A 14 -5.01 -5.75 -4.65
N SER A 15 -5.36 -5.82 -3.37
CA SER A 15 -5.36 -4.66 -2.47
C SER A 15 -3.98 -3.99 -2.45
N HIS A 16 -2.92 -4.76 -2.21
CA HIS A 16 -1.56 -4.21 -2.15
C HIS A 16 -1.14 -3.55 -3.47
N LEU A 17 -1.42 -4.17 -4.61
CA LEU A 17 -1.10 -3.58 -5.92
C LEU A 17 -1.84 -2.26 -6.15
N ILE A 18 -3.13 -2.18 -5.84
CA ILE A 18 -3.92 -0.95 -5.98
C ILE A 18 -3.35 0.15 -5.10
N PHE A 19 -3.11 -0.13 -3.81
CA PHE A 19 -2.60 0.88 -2.87
C PHE A 19 -1.17 1.30 -3.18
N ILE A 20 -0.31 0.40 -3.69
CA ILE A 20 1.04 0.75 -4.16
C ILE A 20 0.95 1.74 -5.34
N VAL A 21 0.08 1.48 -6.33
CA VAL A 21 -0.09 2.39 -7.48
C VAL A 21 -0.61 3.75 -7.05
N ILE A 22 -1.60 3.79 -6.16
CA ILE A 22 -2.14 5.06 -5.62
C ILE A 22 -1.05 5.80 -4.86
N THR A 23 -0.34 5.11 -3.96
CA THR A 23 0.75 5.70 -3.17
C THR A 23 1.85 6.24 -4.08
N TRP A 24 2.21 5.52 -5.15
CA TRP A 24 3.21 5.95 -6.12
C TRP A 24 2.82 7.28 -6.78
N GLN A 25 1.56 7.47 -7.13
CA GLN A 25 1.08 8.74 -7.69
C GLN A 25 1.08 9.87 -6.66
N VAL A 26 0.62 9.59 -5.44
CA VAL A 26 0.59 10.58 -4.36
C VAL A 26 2.00 11.03 -4.00
N VAL A 27 2.92 10.08 -3.81
CA VAL A 27 4.32 10.36 -3.50
C VAL A 27 4.92 11.21 -4.62
N GLN A 28 4.79 10.81 -5.89
CA GLN A 28 5.30 11.60 -7.03
C GLN A 28 4.73 13.02 -7.16
N SER A 29 3.54 13.30 -6.64
CA SER A 29 2.98 14.66 -6.67
C SER A 29 3.68 15.64 -5.72
N LEU A 30 4.51 15.13 -4.80
CA LEU A 30 5.32 15.95 -3.90
C LEU A 30 6.55 16.52 -4.63
N ASN A 31 6.86 17.78 -4.38
CA ASN A 31 8.03 18.45 -4.95
C ASN A 31 9.34 17.93 -4.33
N PHE A 32 9.89 16.86 -4.89
CA PHE A 32 11.14 16.26 -4.40
C PHE A 32 12.40 17.05 -4.73
N ASP A 33 12.36 17.93 -5.74
CA ASP A 33 13.51 18.72 -6.17
C ASP A 33 14.07 19.63 -5.05
N GLU A 34 13.21 20.01 -4.11
CA GLU A 34 13.61 20.86 -2.97
C GLU A 34 14.06 20.03 -1.75
N LEU A 35 13.63 18.77 -1.65
CA LEU A 35 13.89 17.91 -0.50
C LEU A 35 15.27 17.24 -0.57
N PHE A 36 15.78 16.97 -1.77
CA PHE A 36 17.01 16.21 -1.97
C PHE A 36 18.22 17.08 -2.32
N ARG A 37 19.39 16.73 -1.79
CA ARG A 37 20.66 17.40 -2.12
C ARG A 37 21.00 17.23 -3.60
N LYS A 38 21.51 18.30 -4.22
CA LYS A 38 22.04 18.29 -5.59
C LYS A 38 23.05 17.13 -5.75
N ASN A 39 22.96 16.37 -6.85
CA ASN A 39 23.72 15.15 -7.17
C ASN A 39 23.35 13.83 -6.44
N LYS A 40 22.23 13.76 -5.70
CA LYS A 40 21.78 12.51 -5.04
C LYS A 40 20.48 11.92 -5.62
N VAL A 41 20.28 12.07 -6.93
CA VAL A 41 19.05 11.63 -7.64
C VAL A 41 18.79 10.13 -7.50
N PHE A 42 19.85 9.31 -7.51
CA PHE A 42 19.70 7.85 -7.38
C PHE A 42 19.22 7.43 -5.99
N GLU A 43 19.85 7.95 -4.92
CA GLU A 43 19.46 7.69 -3.54
C GLU A 43 18.03 8.20 -3.26
N ALA A 44 17.68 9.37 -3.80
CA ALA A 44 16.33 9.93 -3.72
C ALA A 44 15.28 9.00 -4.35
N ARG A 45 15.57 8.45 -5.54
CA ARG A 45 14.67 7.55 -6.25
C ARG A 45 14.46 6.24 -5.48
N ILE A 46 15.51 5.66 -4.91
CA ILE A 46 15.39 4.46 -4.08
C ILE A 46 14.52 4.76 -2.85
N LEU A 47 14.74 5.89 -2.19
CA LEU A 47 13.95 6.28 -1.03
C LEU A 47 12.46 6.45 -1.39
N ILE A 48 12.15 7.05 -2.54
CA ILE A 48 10.76 7.19 -3.03
C ILE A 48 10.11 5.81 -3.27
N ILE A 49 10.84 4.86 -3.86
CA ILE A 49 10.34 3.49 -4.07
C ILE A 49 10.07 2.81 -2.73
N PHE A 50 11.00 2.88 -1.78
CA PHE A 50 10.83 2.29 -0.45
C PHE A 50 9.67 2.92 0.31
N LEU A 51 9.54 4.24 0.25
CA LEU A 51 8.43 4.96 0.86
C LEU A 51 7.09 4.53 0.26
N THR A 52 7.05 4.36 -1.06
CA THR A 52 5.85 3.89 -1.77
C THR A 52 5.44 2.50 -1.31
N ILE A 53 6.39 1.56 -1.21
CA ILE A 53 6.11 0.19 -0.77
C ILE A 53 5.67 0.18 0.70
N ALA A 54 6.35 0.95 1.56
CA ALA A 54 6.03 1.04 2.98
C ALA A 54 4.62 1.59 3.20
N ILE A 55 4.33 2.78 2.67
CA ILE A 55 3.01 3.42 2.83
C ILE A 55 1.93 2.58 2.14
N GLY A 56 2.15 2.14 0.89
CA GLY A 56 1.18 1.36 0.14
C GLY A 56 0.80 0.05 0.83
N SER A 57 1.79 -0.65 1.39
CA SER A 57 1.53 -1.88 2.15
C SER A 57 0.82 -1.61 3.47
N THR A 58 1.19 -0.55 4.20
CA THR A 58 0.52 -0.18 5.46
C THR A 58 -0.95 0.18 5.22
N VAL A 59 -1.25 1.00 4.21
CA VAL A 59 -2.63 1.37 3.89
C VAL A 59 -3.43 0.17 3.38
N SER A 60 -2.81 -0.71 2.58
CA SER A 60 -3.43 -1.96 2.14
C SER A 60 -3.78 -2.88 3.32
N ASN A 61 -2.85 -3.10 4.25
CA ASN A 61 -3.11 -3.91 5.44
C ASN A 61 -4.23 -3.32 6.28
N PHE A 62 -4.19 -2.00 6.54
CA PHE A 62 -5.28 -1.31 7.23
C PHE A 62 -6.63 -1.53 6.54
N PHE A 63 -6.66 -1.45 5.20
CA PHE A 63 -7.89 -1.67 4.43
C PHE A 63 -8.40 -3.12 4.54
N LEU A 64 -7.51 -4.11 4.46
CA LEU A 64 -7.87 -5.52 4.61
C LEU A 64 -8.37 -5.83 6.03
N ASP A 65 -7.71 -5.29 7.06
CA ASP A 65 -8.13 -5.43 8.46
C ASP A 65 -9.52 -4.79 8.66
N PHE A 66 -9.72 -3.60 8.10
CA PHE A 66 -11.02 -2.91 8.16
C PHE A 66 -12.13 -3.72 7.48
N LEU A 67 -11.87 -4.31 6.32
CA LEU A 67 -12.83 -5.20 5.64
C LEU A 67 -13.14 -6.44 6.49
N ASN A 68 -12.13 -7.02 7.13
CA ASN A 68 -12.31 -8.18 8.00
C ASN A 68 -13.18 -7.82 9.21
N TRP A 69 -12.86 -6.73 9.91
CA TRP A 69 -13.68 -6.24 11.03
C TRP A 69 -15.10 -5.94 10.59
N SER A 70 -15.30 -5.34 9.42
CA SER A 70 -16.62 -5.06 8.86
C SER A 70 -17.44 -6.34 8.64
N GLN A 71 -16.82 -7.42 8.17
CA GLN A 71 -17.48 -8.71 8.03
C GLN A 71 -17.80 -9.33 9.40
N GLN A 72 -16.89 -9.18 10.37
CA GLN A 72 -17.10 -9.68 11.72
C GLN A 72 -18.28 -9.00 12.43
N LEU A 73 -18.47 -7.70 12.20
CA LEU A 73 -19.59 -6.93 12.77
C LEU A 73 -20.96 -7.47 12.36
N ILE A 74 -21.08 -8.10 11.18
CA ILE A 74 -22.34 -8.68 10.71
C ILE A 74 -22.81 -9.80 11.66
N TYR A 75 -21.88 -10.53 12.31
CA TYR A 75 -22.23 -11.59 13.24
C TYR A 75 -22.70 -11.08 14.62
N LEU A 76 -22.68 -9.78 14.87
CA LEU A 76 -23.20 -9.18 16.12
C LEU A 76 -24.70 -8.91 16.08
N PHE A 77 -25.35 -9.06 14.93
CA PHE A 77 -26.79 -8.83 14.71
C PHE A 77 -27.44 -10.05 14.07
#